data_AF-A0A840HW63-F1
#
_entry.id   AF-A0A840HW63-F1
#
_cell.length_a   1.000
_cell.length_b   1.000
_cell.length_c   1.000
_cell.angle_alpha   90.00
_cell.angle_beta   90.00
_cell.angle_gamma   90.00
#
_symmetry.space_group_name_H-M   'P 1'
#
loop_
_entity.id
_entity.type
_entity.pdbx_description
1 polymer ?
#
loop_
_entity_poly.entity_id
_entity_poly.type
_entity_poly.pdbx_seq_one_letter_code
_entity_poly.pdbx_strand_id
1 'polypeptide(L)'
;MRKPYTPYIPQNIGDVMDQLGWMMLNSPKFEDNTGYFPERSIDTAFLALNEGLKTIRKKVGEENYQMLVALSDKMRAHFEADPEDETEDGIKGRDCIIEMEDILKAGTRGKSR
;
A
#
# COMPACT_ATOMS: atom_id res chain seq x y z
N MET A 1 8.80 -23.14 17.87
CA MET A 1 7.71 -22.51 17.09
C MET A 1 8.26 -21.24 16.47
N ARG A 2 8.14 -21.06 15.15
CA ARG A 2 8.36 -19.75 14.52
C ARG A 2 7.23 -18.82 14.98
N LYS A 3 7.57 -17.58 15.34
CA LYS A 3 6.56 -16.58 15.72
C LYS A 3 5.84 -16.16 14.43
N PRO A 4 4.50 -16.17 14.40
CA PRO A 4 3.76 -15.72 13.22
C PRO A 4 4.11 -14.26 12.92
N TYR A 5 4.25 -13.92 11.64
CA TYR A 5 4.52 -12.56 11.20
C TYR A 5 3.33 -11.68 11.55
N THR A 6 3.60 -10.58 12.24
CA THR A 6 2.62 -9.53 12.49
C THR A 6 3.02 -8.33 11.65
N PRO A 7 2.23 -7.93 10.64
CA PRO A 7 2.57 -6.77 9.83
C PRO A 7 2.59 -5.51 10.70
N TYR A 8 3.57 -4.65 10.44
CA TYR A 8 3.56 -3.31 11.02
C TYR A 8 2.43 -2.51 10.39
N ILE A 9 1.58 -1.89 11.22
CA ILE A 9 0.50 -1.03 10.75
C ILE A 9 1.02 0.41 10.70
N PRO A 10 1.04 1.08 9.53
CA PRO A 10 1.43 2.48 9.41
C PRO A 10 0.64 3.41 10.35
N GLN A 11 1.34 4.28 11.07
CA GLN A 11 0.73 5.15 12.08
C GLN A 11 0.57 6.60 11.61
N ASN A 12 1.25 6.98 10.54
CA ASN A 12 1.24 8.34 10.00
C ASN A 12 1.43 8.34 8.48
N ILE A 13 1.29 9.52 7.84
CA ILE A 13 1.41 9.64 6.38
C ILE A 13 2.79 9.20 5.87
N GLY A 14 3.87 9.49 6.61
CA GLY A 14 5.22 9.04 6.25
C GLY A 14 5.32 7.52 6.22
N ASP A 15 4.82 6.85 7.26
CA ASP A 15 4.78 5.39 7.30
C ASP A 15 3.96 4.80 6.13
N VAL A 16 2.85 5.45 5.74
CA VAL A 16 2.04 5.02 4.59
C VAL A 16 2.82 5.20 3.29
N MET A 17 3.55 6.31 3.13
CA MET A 17 4.44 6.53 1.97
C MET A 17 5.55 5.46 1.90
N ASP A 18 6.17 5.12 3.04
CA ASP A 18 7.19 4.09 3.10
C ASP A 18 6.62 2.70 2.75
N GLN A 19 5.41 2.39 3.22
CA GLN A 19 4.70 1.17 2.86
C GLN A 19 4.40 1.11 1.35
N LEU A 20 3.93 2.20 0.75
CA LEU A 20 3.68 2.31 -0.69
C LEU A 20 4.96 2.13 -1.52
N GLY A 21 6.06 2.75 -1.10
CA GLY A 21 7.37 2.56 -1.73
C GLY A 21 7.87 1.11 -1.65
N TRP A 22 7.66 0.44 -0.52
CA TRP A 22 7.96 -0.99 -0.40
C TRP A 22 7.08 -1.84 -1.32
N MET A 23 5.78 -1.54 -1.42
CA MET A 23 4.85 -2.26 -2.29
C MET A 23 5.21 -2.08 -3.77
N MET A 24 5.64 -0.90 -4.19
CA MET A 24 6.14 -0.64 -5.54
C MET A 24 7.27 -1.61 -5.91
N LEU A 25 8.24 -1.76 -5.00
CA LEU A 25 9.44 -2.58 -5.24
C LEU A 25 9.19 -4.09 -5.19
N ASN A 26 8.17 -4.55 -4.45
CA ASN A 26 7.94 -5.97 -4.20
C ASN A 26 6.68 -6.52 -4.89
N SER A 27 5.93 -5.67 -5.59
CA SER A 27 4.81 -6.09 -6.45
C SER A 27 5.26 -7.02 -7.60
N PRO A 28 4.40 -7.95 -8.06
CA PRO A 28 3.05 -8.24 -7.54
C PRO A 28 3.02 -9.27 -6.39
N LYS A 29 4.14 -9.92 -6.08
CA LYS A 29 4.20 -11.09 -5.18
C LYS A 29 4.30 -10.73 -3.69
N PHE A 30 4.91 -9.60 -3.36
CA PHE A 30 5.13 -9.11 -1.99
C PHE A 30 5.92 -10.07 -1.09
N GLU A 31 6.73 -10.93 -1.70
CA GLU A 31 7.52 -11.94 -1.01
C GLU A 31 8.77 -11.33 -0.37
N ASP A 32 9.11 -11.81 0.82
CA ASP A 32 10.39 -11.48 1.44
C ASP A 32 11.49 -12.43 0.98
N ASN A 33 12.20 -12.04 -0.08
CA ASN A 33 13.35 -12.77 -0.61
C ASN A 33 14.58 -12.78 0.32
N THR A 34 14.56 -12.01 1.42
CA THR A 34 15.66 -11.96 2.39
C THR A 34 15.54 -13.02 3.48
N GLY A 35 14.36 -13.63 3.65
CA GLY A 35 14.08 -14.67 4.64
C GLY A 35 13.87 -14.17 6.07
N TYR A 36 13.79 -12.86 6.30
CA TYR A 36 13.55 -12.28 7.63
C TYR A 36 12.07 -12.35 8.04
N PHE A 37 11.15 -12.32 7.08
CA PHE A 37 9.70 -12.30 7.24
C PHE A 37 9.03 -13.27 6.24
N PRO A 38 9.22 -14.59 6.42
CA PRO A 38 8.79 -15.61 5.46
C PRO A 38 7.27 -15.73 5.28
N GLU A 39 6.47 -15.03 6.09
CA GLU A 39 5.00 -15.00 6.01
C GLU A 39 4.47 -13.69 5.40
N ARG A 40 5.35 -12.83 4.86
CA ARG A 40 4.91 -11.69 4.04
C ARG A 40 4.31 -12.19 2.74
N SER A 41 3.16 -11.61 2.41
CA SER A 41 2.33 -11.91 1.25
C SER A 41 1.49 -10.70 0.88
N ILE A 42 0.81 -10.78 -0.27
CA ILE A 42 -0.19 -9.81 -0.69
C ILE A 42 -1.21 -9.52 0.42
N ASP A 43 -1.71 -10.54 1.11
CA ASP A 43 -2.69 -10.36 2.19
C ASP A 43 -2.15 -9.50 3.33
N THR A 44 -0.93 -9.77 3.78
CA THR A 44 -0.32 -9.01 4.87
C THR A 44 0.04 -7.58 4.46
N ALA A 45 0.43 -7.37 3.19
CA ALA A 45 0.75 -6.06 2.66
C ALA A 45 -0.50 -5.18 2.56
N PHE A 46 -1.59 -5.72 2.03
CA PHE A 46 -2.86 -4.99 1.91
C PHE A 46 -3.56 -4.81 3.26
N LEU A 47 -3.40 -5.75 4.20
CA LEU A 47 -3.83 -5.56 5.58
C LEU A 47 -3.11 -4.35 6.20
N ALA A 48 -1.77 -4.29 6.08
CA ALA A 48 -0.98 -3.18 6.60
C ALA A 48 -1.41 -1.85 5.97
N LEU A 49 -1.54 -1.79 4.65
CA LEU A 49 -1.97 -0.58 3.94
C LEU A 49 -3.36 -0.14 4.39
N ASN A 50 -4.36 -1.03 4.36
CA ASN A 50 -5.75 -0.66 4.65
C ASN A 50 -5.95 -0.22 6.10
N GLU A 51 -5.32 -0.88 7.07
CA GLU A 51 -5.33 -0.41 8.46
C GLU A 51 -4.56 0.90 8.62
N GLY A 52 -3.43 1.06 7.91
CA GLY A 52 -2.68 2.32 7.87
C GLY A 52 -3.49 3.50 7.33
N LEU A 53 -4.29 3.28 6.27
CA LEU A 53 -5.19 4.31 5.74
C LEU A 53 -6.22 4.75 6.79
N LYS A 54 -6.75 3.81 7.60
CA LYS A 54 -7.67 4.14 8.69
C LYS A 54 -7.00 5.03 9.75
N THR A 55 -5.73 4.82 10.07
CA THR A 55 -5.02 5.63 11.07
C THR A 55 -4.88 7.09 10.63
N ILE A 56 -4.66 7.32 9.33
CA ILE A 56 -4.47 8.67 8.77
C ILE A 56 -5.77 9.35 8.30
N ARG A 57 -6.92 8.67 8.32
CA ARG A 57 -8.23 9.16 7.83
C ARG A 57 -8.55 10.58 8.27
N LYS A 58 -8.43 10.87 9.58
CA LYS A 58 -8.69 12.22 10.12
C LYS A 58 -7.77 13.29 9.55
N LYS A 59 -6.53 12.93 9.19
CA LYS A 59 -5.50 13.87 8.71
C LYS A 59 -5.67 14.20 7.24
N VAL A 60 -6.08 13.22 6.43
CA VAL A 60 -6.26 13.36 4.97
C VAL A 60 -7.66 13.83 4.57
N GLY A 61 -8.66 13.67 5.45
CA GLY A 61 -10.05 14.00 5.17
C GLY A 61 -10.82 12.83 4.54
N GLU A 62 -12.15 12.85 4.66
CA GLU A 62 -12.99 11.72 4.25
C GLU A 62 -12.92 11.42 2.76
N GLU A 63 -12.98 12.45 1.92
CA GLU A 63 -12.93 12.33 0.46
C GLU A 63 -11.65 11.64 0.00
N ASN A 64 -10.48 12.17 0.41
CA ASN A 64 -9.19 11.57 0.10
C ASN A 64 -9.05 10.16 0.69
N TYR A 65 -9.59 9.90 1.89
CA TYR A 65 -9.58 8.57 2.48
C TYR A 65 -10.35 7.57 1.61
N GLN A 66 -11.54 7.91 1.14
CA GLN A 66 -12.34 7.04 0.27
C GLN A 66 -11.63 6.79 -1.07
N MET A 67 -11.00 7.81 -1.65
CA MET A 67 -10.19 7.65 -2.86
C MET A 67 -9.01 6.70 -2.65
N LEU A 68 -8.29 6.85 -1.54
CA LEU A 68 -7.15 5.98 -1.20
C LEU A 68 -7.58 4.52 -0.98
N VAL A 69 -8.74 4.28 -0.35
CA VAL A 69 -9.29 2.93 -0.18
C VAL A 69 -9.67 2.33 -1.54
N ALA A 70 -10.36 3.09 -2.39
CA ALA A 70 -10.74 2.62 -3.72
C ALA A 70 -9.51 2.29 -4.59
N LEU A 71 -8.45 3.09 -4.50
CA LEU A 71 -7.17 2.81 -5.17
C LEU A 71 -6.48 1.58 -4.60
N SER A 72 -6.52 1.38 -3.29
CA SER A 72 -6.00 0.15 -2.65
C SER A 72 -6.72 -1.09 -3.18
N ASP A 73 -8.06 -1.06 -3.25
CA ASP A 73 -8.85 -2.19 -3.75
C ASP A 73 -8.55 -2.48 -5.23
N LYS A 74 -8.47 -1.43 -6.06
CA LYS A 74 -8.12 -1.55 -7.48
C LYS A 74 -6.70 -2.08 -7.69
N MET A 75 -5.74 -1.58 -6.91
CA MET A 75 -4.36 -2.02 -6.92
C MET A 75 -4.26 -3.52 -6.61
N ARG A 76 -4.97 -3.99 -5.58
CA ARG A 76 -5.02 -5.41 -5.22
C ARG A 76 -5.53 -6.25 -6.38
N ALA A 77 -6.65 -5.87 -6.98
CA ALA A 77 -7.24 -6.60 -8.10
C ALA A 77 -6.28 -6.72 -9.29
N HIS A 78 -5.51 -5.67 -9.60
CA HIS A 78 -4.49 -5.72 -10.65
C HIS A 78 -3.36 -6.72 -10.33
N PHE A 79 -2.83 -6.72 -9.11
CA PHE A 79 -1.76 -7.67 -8.74
C PHE A 79 -2.26 -9.11 -8.63
N GLU A 80 -3.51 -9.32 -8.19
CA GLU A 80 -4.12 -10.65 -8.16
C GLU A 80 -4.43 -11.19 -9.57
N ALA A 81 -4.73 -10.31 -10.53
CA ALA A 81 -4.94 -10.66 -11.93
C ALA A 81 -3.63 -11.04 -12.65
N ASP A 82 -2.49 -10.57 -12.15
CA ASP A 82 -1.17 -10.78 -12.76
C ASP A 82 -0.10 -11.18 -11.73
N PRO A 83 -0.23 -12.38 -11.13
CA PRO A 83 0.68 -12.83 -10.07
C PRO A 83 2.11 -13.07 -10.56
N GLU A 84 2.31 -13.28 -11.86
CA GLU A 84 3.63 -13.56 -12.46
C GLU A 84 4.24 -12.34 -13.18
N ASP A 85 3.56 -11.17 -13.17
CA ASP A 85 4.00 -9.92 -13.82
C ASP A 85 4.24 -10.11 -15.34
N GLU A 86 3.36 -10.86 -16.01
CA GLU A 86 3.45 -11.19 -17.44
C GLU A 86 2.49 -10.35 -18.30
N THR A 87 1.59 -9.58 -17.67
CA THR A 87 0.60 -8.75 -18.35
C THR A 87 0.78 -7.26 -18.01
N GLU A 88 -0.07 -6.40 -18.58
CA GLU A 88 -0.07 -4.98 -18.23
C GLU A 88 -0.74 -4.70 -16.86
N ASP A 89 -1.38 -5.67 -16.22
CA ASP A 89 -2.02 -5.45 -14.93
C ASP A 89 -1.01 -5.19 -13.81
N GLY A 90 0.18 -5.79 -13.84
CA GLY A 90 1.28 -5.41 -12.94
C GLY A 90 1.67 -3.93 -13.05
N ILE A 91 1.61 -3.33 -14.26
CA ILE A 91 1.85 -1.90 -14.48
C ILE A 91 0.70 -1.08 -13.89
N LYS A 92 -0.55 -1.44 -14.18
CA LYS A 92 -1.73 -0.72 -13.65
C LYS A 92 -1.83 -0.75 -12.13
N GLY A 93 -1.36 -1.83 -11.49
CA GLY A 93 -1.24 -1.90 -10.04
C GLY A 93 -0.22 -0.87 -9.51
N ARG A 94 0.93 -0.73 -10.17
CA ARG A 94 1.96 0.27 -9.82
C ARG A 94 1.47 1.70 -10.10
N ASP A 95 0.68 1.93 -11.14
CA ASP A 95 0.07 3.23 -11.40
C ASP A 95 -0.86 3.67 -10.26
N CYS A 96 -1.60 2.73 -9.65
CA CYS A 96 -2.41 3.02 -8.46
C CYS A 96 -1.56 3.50 -7.29
N ILE A 97 -0.35 2.94 -7.09
CA ILE A 97 0.59 3.39 -6.04
C ILE A 97 0.97 4.85 -6.26
N ILE A 98 1.32 5.22 -7.49
CA ILE A 98 1.70 6.59 -7.86
C ILE A 98 0.55 7.56 -7.57
N GLU A 99 -0.68 7.20 -7.95
CA GLU A 99 -1.87 8.01 -7.69
C GLU A 99 -2.13 8.20 -6.19
N MET A 100 -1.96 7.14 -5.39
CA MET A 100 -2.07 7.23 -3.93
C MET A 100 -1.01 8.18 -3.34
N GLU A 101 0.24 8.09 -3.79
CA GLU A 101 1.29 8.99 -3.35
C GLU A 101 0.99 10.46 -3.68
N ASP A 102 0.42 10.72 -4.86
CA ASP A 102 0.08 12.08 -5.30
C ASP A 102 -1.02 12.70 -4.44
N ILE A 103 -2.05 11.92 -4.08
CA ILE A 103 -3.10 12.34 -3.14
C ILE A 103 -2.48 12.71 -1.78
N LEU A 104 -1.58 11.86 -1.25
CA LEU A 104 -0.93 12.08 0.03
C LEU A 104 0.00 13.32 0.00
N LYS A 105 0.75 13.51 -1.08
CA LYS A 105 1.61 14.70 -1.30
C LYS A 105 0.78 15.97 -1.42
N ALA A 106 -0.34 15.94 -2.13
CA ALA A 106 -1.24 17.10 -2.25
C ALA A 106 -1.83 17.50 -0.88
N GLY A 107 -2.25 16.53 -0.08
CA GLY A 107 -2.81 16.76 1.27
C GLY A 107 -1.82 17.33 2.29
N THR A 108 -0.50 17.12 2.11
CA THR A 108 0.53 17.69 2.99
C THR A 108 0.91 19.12 2.62
N ARG A 109 0.88 19.47 1.33
CA ARG A 109 1.21 20.82 0.83
C ARG A 109 0.14 21.87 1.15
N GLY A 110 -1.13 21.46 1.32
CA GLY A 110 -2.24 22.36 1.61
C GLY A 110 -2.27 22.96 3.03
N LYS A 111 -1.40 22.54 3.95
CA LYS A 111 -1.41 22.96 5.37
C LYS A 111 -0.38 24.05 5.73
N SER A 112 0.30 24.65 4.76
CA SER A 112 1.25 25.76 5.01
C SER A 112 0.61 27.16 4.97
N ARG A 113 -0.61 27.34 5.49
CA ARG A 113 -1.23 28.67 5.65
C ARG A 113 -1.72 28.89 7.06
#